data_AF-A0A645JDH6-F1
#
_entry.id   AF-A0A645JDH6-F1
#
_cell.length_a   1.000
_cell.length_b   1.000
_cell.length_c   1.000
_cell.angle_alpha   90.00
_cell.angle_beta   90.00
_cell.angle_gamma   90.00
#
_symmetry.space_group_name_H-M   'P 1'
#
loop_
_entity.id
_entity.type
_entity.pdbx_description
1 polymer ?
#
loop_
_entity_poly.entity_id
_entity_poly.type
_entity_poly.pdbx_seq_one_letter_code
_entity_poly.pdbx_strand_id
1 'polypeptide(L)'
;MFDIHIKRPKFSFTGSLNPMNWASQGLPKLDIEWYANGGILTKPMPFGINPSTGNVMAGGESSTGGEAIMPLNKLPGLMAEAMRQAGIGSQPIVINIDGREFAIATAPYMNEELGFLANKNNYRR
;
A
#
# COMPACT_ATOMS: atom_id res chain seq x y z
N MET A 1 25.27 18.84 -10.91
CA MET A 1 25.64 17.48 -11.34
C MET A 1 24.67 16.53 -10.66
N PHE A 2 23.79 15.85 -11.39
CA PHE A 2 22.80 14.94 -10.81
C PHE A 2 23.40 13.53 -10.79
N ASP A 3 23.58 12.95 -9.60
CA ASP A 3 24.03 11.58 -9.43
C ASP A 3 22.81 10.64 -9.49
N ILE A 4 22.68 9.90 -10.59
CA ILE A 4 21.55 9.00 -10.82
C ILE A 4 21.97 7.58 -10.42
N HIS A 5 21.62 7.18 -9.20
CA HIS A 5 21.91 5.87 -8.63
C HIS A 5 20.81 4.84 -9.00
N ILE A 6 20.92 4.22 -10.18
CA ILE A 6 20.01 3.15 -10.62
C ILE A 6 20.44 1.85 -9.95
N LYS A 7 19.64 1.35 -9.01
CA LYS A 7 19.84 0.02 -8.42
C LYS A 7 19.59 -1.05 -9.49
N ARG A 8 20.67 -1.69 -9.94
CA ARG A 8 20.62 -2.80 -10.92
C ARG A 8 20.35 -4.12 -10.20
N PRO A 9 19.65 -5.08 -10.85
CA PRO A 9 19.55 -6.43 -10.31
C PRO A 9 20.94 -7.04 -10.14
N LYS A 10 21.15 -7.79 -9.06
CA LYS A 10 22.34 -8.62 -8.92
C LYS A 10 22.00 -10.02 -9.41
N PHE A 11 22.81 -10.50 -10.34
CA PHE A 11 22.76 -11.87 -10.82
C PHE A 11 23.87 -12.65 -10.12
N SER A 12 23.53 -13.75 -9.47
CA SER A 12 24.51 -14.71 -8.94
C SER A 12 24.28 -16.06 -9.59
N PHE A 13 25.38 -16.66 -10.02
CA PHE A 13 25.39 -17.98 -10.61
C PHE A 13 26.10 -18.93 -9.66
N THR A 14 25.44 -20.02 -9.30
CA THR A 14 26.01 -21.07 -8.44
C THR A 14 25.87 -22.43 -9.14
N GLY A 15 26.79 -23.36 -8.84
CA GLY A 15 26.83 -24.66 -9.51
C GLY A 15 27.62 -24.69 -10.82
N SER A 16 27.64 -25.85 -11.48
CA SER A 16 28.41 -26.05 -12.72
C SER A 16 27.51 -25.96 -13.96
N LEU A 17 27.94 -25.20 -14.97
CA LEU A 17 27.31 -25.25 -16.31
C LEU A 17 27.63 -26.56 -17.06
N ASN A 18 28.65 -27.30 -16.63
CA ASN A 18 29.03 -28.57 -17.22
C ASN A 18 28.30 -29.75 -16.53
N PRO A 19 27.51 -30.55 -17.27
CA PRO A 19 26.79 -31.71 -16.76
C PRO A 19 27.64 -32.74 -16.02
N MET A 20 28.89 -32.90 -16.46
CA MET A 20 29.81 -33.88 -15.87
C MET A 20 30.21 -33.53 -14.44
N ASN A 21 30.05 -32.27 -14.03
CA ASN A 21 30.47 -31.78 -12.72
C ASN A 21 29.28 -31.55 -11.77
N TRP A 22 28.04 -31.85 -12.16
CA TRP A 22 26.87 -31.60 -11.31
C TRP A 22 26.85 -32.43 -10.02
N ALA A 23 27.42 -33.64 -10.05
CA ALA A 23 27.48 -34.51 -8.88
C ALA A 23 28.35 -33.93 -7.75
N SER A 24 29.35 -33.12 -8.09
CA SER A 24 30.29 -32.53 -7.12
C SER A 24 30.09 -31.04 -6.90
N GLN A 25 29.72 -30.30 -7.94
CA GLN A 25 29.56 -28.84 -7.90
C GLN A 25 28.09 -28.42 -7.81
N GLY A 26 27.14 -29.35 -7.89
CA GLY A 26 25.72 -29.09 -7.89
C GLY A 26 25.20 -28.65 -9.26
N LEU A 27 23.87 -28.76 -9.42
CA LEU A 27 23.17 -28.25 -10.61
C LEU A 27 23.34 -26.73 -10.73
N PRO A 28 23.38 -26.20 -11.96
CA PRO A 28 23.46 -24.77 -12.21
C PRO A 28 22.20 -24.08 -11.68
N LYS A 29 22.39 -23.00 -10.92
CA LYS A 29 21.33 -22.16 -10.38
C LYS A 29 21.64 -20.70 -10.70
N LEU A 30 20.63 -20.00 -11.19
CA LEU A 30 20.66 -18.57 -11.43
C LEU A 30 19.75 -17.89 -10.42
N ASP A 31 20.35 -17.15 -9.49
CA ASP A 31 19.63 -16.33 -8.53
C ASP A 31 19.63 -14.87 -8.99
N ILE A 32 18.46 -14.23 -8.92
CA ILE A 32 18.26 -12.84 -9.36
C ILE A 32 17.70 -12.04 -8.19
N GLU A 33 18.50 -11.11 -7.67
CA GLU A 33 18.08 -10.18 -6.62
C GLU A 33 17.73 -8.81 -7.23
N TRP A 34 16.45 -8.48 -7.23
CA TRP A 34 15.94 -7.19 -7.71
C TRP A 34 15.99 -6.15 -6.57
N TYR A 35 16.83 -5.13 -6.70
CA TYR A 35 16.98 -4.07 -5.70
C TYR A 35 16.06 -2.85 -5.95
N ALA A 36 14.83 -3.10 -6.42
CA ALA A 36 13.97 -2.03 -6.88
C ALA A 36 13.04 -1.52 -5.77
N ASN A 37 12.90 -0.19 -5.66
CA ASN A 37 11.85 0.48 -4.86
C ASN A 37 10.43 0.29 -5.43
N GLY A 38 10.26 -0.70 -6.33
CA GLY A 38 9.20 -0.82 -7.33
C GLY A 38 9.70 -0.51 -8.74
N GLY A 39 8.94 -0.88 -9.78
CA GLY A 39 9.28 -0.62 -11.18
C GLY A 39 8.15 -1.03 -12.14
N ILE A 40 8.22 -0.57 -13.39
CA ILE A 40 7.26 -0.94 -14.45
C ILE A 40 8.01 -1.69 -15.55
N LEU A 41 7.57 -2.92 -15.84
CA LEU A 41 8.03 -3.78 -16.92
C LEU A 41 7.26 -3.41 -18.19
N THR A 42 7.84 -2.56 -19.04
CA THR A 42 7.20 -2.13 -20.29
C THR A 42 7.48 -3.06 -21.48
N LYS A 43 8.37 -4.02 -21.29
CA LYS A 43 8.80 -5.02 -22.27
C LYS A 43 8.86 -6.39 -21.60
N PRO A 44 8.82 -7.49 -22.38
CA PRO A 44 9.01 -8.84 -21.85
C PRO A 44 10.33 -8.95 -21.08
N MET A 45 10.25 -9.18 -19.77
CA MET A 45 11.38 -9.23 -18.86
C MET A 45 11.30 -10.50 -17.99
N PRO A 46 12.29 -11.41 -18.07
CA PRO A 46 12.34 -12.60 -17.23
C PRO A 46 12.65 -12.21 -15.77
N PHE A 47 11.91 -12.80 -14.83
CA PHE A 47 12.13 -12.58 -13.39
C PHE A 47 12.49 -13.86 -12.63
N GLY A 48 12.41 -15.04 -13.27
CA GLY A 48 12.86 -16.30 -12.67
C GLY A 48 12.66 -17.51 -13.59
N ILE A 49 13.03 -18.68 -13.09
CA ILE A 49 12.78 -19.98 -13.74
C ILE A 49 12.00 -20.84 -12.76
N ASN A 50 10.90 -21.44 -13.21
CA ASN A 50 10.14 -22.36 -12.39
C ASN A 50 10.99 -23.62 -12.11
N PRO A 51 11.33 -23.93 -10.86
CA PRO A 51 12.26 -25.01 -10.53
C PRO A 51 11.67 -26.40 -10.81
N SER A 52 10.35 -26.54 -10.89
CA SER A 52 9.67 -27.82 -11.15
C SER A 52 9.51 -28.13 -12.63
N THR A 53 9.39 -27.11 -13.49
CA THR A 53 9.14 -27.29 -14.93
C THR A 53 10.27 -26.79 -15.83
N GLY A 54 11.21 -26.02 -15.30
CA GLY A 54 12.29 -25.39 -16.07
C GLY A 54 11.84 -24.23 -16.95
N ASN A 55 10.56 -23.85 -16.91
CA ASN A 55 10.02 -22.78 -17.74
C ASN A 55 10.45 -21.41 -17.21
N VAL A 56 10.85 -20.53 -18.13
CA VAL A 56 11.16 -19.12 -17.83
C VAL A 56 9.86 -18.41 -17.45
N MET A 57 9.89 -17.73 -16.31
CA MET A 57 8.81 -16.85 -15.88
C MET A 57 9.20 -15.42 -16.26
N ALA A 58 8.37 -14.79 -17.10
CA ALA A 58 8.57 -13.44 -17.59
C ALA A 58 7.30 -12.62 -17.45
N GLY A 59 7.48 -11.32 -17.28
CA GLY A 59 6.42 -10.33 -17.16
C GLY A 59 6.64 -9.16 -18.12
N GLY A 60 5.79 -8.15 -18.04
CA GLY A 60 5.89 -6.94 -18.86
C GLY A 60 5.31 -7.12 -20.26
N GLU A 61 4.14 -7.73 -20.35
CA GLU A 61 3.39 -7.83 -21.59
C GLU A 61 3.05 -6.42 -22.12
N SER A 62 3.61 -6.02 -23.26
CA SER A 62 3.47 -4.64 -23.74
C SER A 62 2.04 -4.29 -24.17
N SER A 63 1.22 -5.28 -24.55
CA SER A 63 -0.20 -5.12 -24.91
C SER A 63 -1.10 -4.75 -23.73
N THR A 64 -0.68 -5.02 -22.48
CA THR A 64 -1.44 -4.69 -21.26
C THR A 64 -1.06 -3.32 -20.68
N GLY A 65 -0.13 -2.60 -21.33
CA GLY A 65 0.47 -1.37 -20.80
C GLY A 65 1.70 -1.61 -19.93
N GLY A 66 2.21 -2.85 -19.89
CA GLY A 66 3.30 -3.27 -19.03
C GLY A 66 2.84 -3.66 -17.62
N GLU A 67 3.74 -4.29 -16.86
CA GLU A 67 3.43 -4.82 -15.53
C GLU A 67 4.18 -4.07 -14.43
N ALA A 68 3.48 -3.66 -13.39
CA ALA A 68 4.11 -3.01 -12.25
C ALA A 68 4.57 -4.05 -11.21
N ILE A 69 5.85 -3.99 -10.83
CA ILE A 69 6.38 -4.67 -9.65
C ILE A 69 6.32 -3.70 -8.49
N MET A 70 5.63 -4.09 -7.42
CA MET A 70 5.45 -3.25 -6.24
C MET A 70 6.02 -3.92 -4.99
N PRO A 71 6.78 -3.18 -4.14
CA PRO A 71 7.23 -3.70 -2.86
C PRO A 71 6.05 -4.02 -1.95
N LEU A 72 6.02 -5.25 -1.42
CA LEU A 72 4.92 -5.73 -0.56
C LEU A 72 4.76 -4.87 0.71
N ASN A 73 5.84 -4.31 1.24
CA ASN A 73 5.79 -3.44 2.42
C ASN A 73 5.05 -2.11 2.17
N LYS A 74 4.93 -1.68 0.90
CA LYS A 74 4.17 -0.48 0.51
C LYS A 74 2.71 -0.79 0.17
N LEU A 75 2.37 -2.06 -0.04
CA LEU A 75 1.04 -2.49 -0.48
C LEU A 75 -0.07 -2.11 0.50
N PRO A 76 0.04 -2.36 1.81
CA PRO A 76 -1.01 -1.97 2.74
C PRO A 76 -1.29 -0.47 2.73
N GLY A 77 -0.24 0.36 2.66
CA GLY A 77 -0.36 1.82 2.67
C GLY A 77 -1.05 2.37 1.41
N LEU A 78 -0.66 1.87 0.23
CA LEU A 78 -1.31 2.27 -1.02
C LEU A 78 -2.77 1.79 -1.09
N MET A 79 -3.06 0.59 -0.60
CA MET A 79 -4.44 0.09 -0.54
C MET A 79 -5.30 0.92 0.42
N ALA A 80 -4.78 1.27 1.61
CA ALA A 80 -5.48 2.11 2.57
C ALA A 80 -5.79 3.52 2.00
N GLU A 81 -4.83 4.11 1.28
CA GLU A 81 -5.01 5.39 0.60
C GLU A 81 -6.08 5.28 -0.51
N ALA A 82 -6.00 4.25 -1.35
CA ALA A 82 -6.99 4.00 -2.40
C ALA A 82 -8.41 3.82 -1.82
N MET A 83 -8.55 3.08 -0.71
CA MET A 83 -9.84 2.90 -0.03
C MET A 83 -10.39 4.21 0.54
N ARG A 84 -9.53 5.05 1.13
CA ARG A 84 -9.90 6.39 1.60
C ARG A 84 -10.38 7.28 0.45
N GLN A 85 -9.65 7.31 -0.66
CA GLN A 85 -10.04 8.09 -1.85
C GLN A 85 -11.34 7.59 -2.47
N ALA A 86 -11.57 6.27 -2.43
CA ALA A 86 -12.83 5.67 -2.84
C ALA A 86 -14.00 5.92 -1.87
N GLY A 87 -13.78 6.63 -0.75
CA GLY A 87 -14.80 6.91 0.26
C GLY A 87 -15.26 5.68 1.04
N ILE A 88 -14.52 4.57 0.97
CA ILE A 88 -14.81 3.36 1.73
C ILE A 88 -14.45 3.62 3.19
N GLY A 89 -15.48 3.75 4.04
CA GLY A 89 -15.34 4.11 5.46
C GLY A 89 -15.56 5.60 5.77
N SER A 90 -15.82 6.45 4.77
CA SER A 90 -16.13 7.87 4.93
C SER A 90 -17.61 8.20 4.70
N GLN A 91 -18.49 7.21 4.87
CA GLN A 91 -19.93 7.44 4.79
C GLN A 91 -20.37 8.18 6.05
N PRO A 92 -21.12 9.30 5.93
CA PRO A 92 -21.64 9.99 7.10
C PRO A 92 -22.54 9.05 7.90
N ILE A 93 -22.32 8.99 9.23
CA ILE A 93 -23.24 8.31 10.14
C ILE A 93 -24.48 9.20 10.25
N VAL A 94 -25.58 8.78 9.65
CA VAL A 94 -26.87 9.45 9.78
C VAL A 94 -27.54 8.98 11.07
N ILE A 95 -27.63 9.87 12.05
CA ILE A 95 -28.39 9.63 13.29
C ILE A 95 -29.76 10.32 13.14
N ASN A 96 -30.83 9.54 13.09
CA ASN A 96 -32.19 10.08 13.11
C ASN A 96 -32.62 10.27 14.57
N ILE A 97 -32.78 11.52 14.99
CA ILE A 97 -33.21 11.88 16.34
C ILE A 97 -34.55 12.61 16.25
N ASP A 98 -35.51 12.23 17.09
CA ASP A 98 -36.78 12.94 17.19
C ASP A 98 -36.59 14.32 17.84
N GLY A 99 -37.41 15.31 17.45
CA GLY A 99 -37.32 16.67 18.01
C GLY A 99 -37.51 16.72 19.53
N ARG A 100 -38.32 15.81 20.12
CA ARG A 100 -38.49 15.70 21.57
C ARG A 100 -37.23 15.14 22.24
N GLU A 101 -36.63 14.10 21.66
CA GLU A 101 -35.39 13.49 22.17
C GLU A 101 -34.25 14.52 22.21
N PHE A 102 -34.07 15.28 21.13
CA PHE A 102 -33.10 16.37 21.08
C PHE A 102 -33.37 17.42 22.15
N ALA A 103 -34.62 17.87 22.28
CA ALA A 103 -35.00 18.88 23.27
C ALA A 103 -34.74 18.42 24.72
N ILE A 104 -35.03 17.16 25.04
CA ILE A 104 -34.73 16.57 26.37
C ILE A 104 -33.22 16.49 26.60
N ALA A 105 -32.46 16.05 25.60
CA ALA A 105 -31.01 15.92 25.70
C ALA A 105 -30.31 17.27 25.90
N THR A 106 -30.82 18.36 25.31
CA THR A 106 -30.21 19.69 25.41
C THR A 106 -30.73 20.53 26.58
N ALA A 107 -31.91 20.21 27.14
CA ALA A 107 -32.53 20.95 28.23
C ALA A 107 -31.61 21.26 29.44
N PRO A 108 -30.82 20.32 30.00
CA PRO A 108 -29.97 20.62 31.15
C PRO A 108 -28.88 21.65 30.82
N TYR A 109 -28.27 21.55 29.64
CA TYR A 109 -27.22 22.49 29.19
C TYR A 109 -27.77 23.88 28.92
N MET A 110 -29.00 23.98 28.38
CA MET A 110 -29.66 25.27 28.16
C MET A 110 -29.95 25.99 29.48
N ASN A 111 -30.34 25.25 30.51
CA ASN A 111 -30.61 25.82 31.82
C ASN A 111 -29.33 26.38 32.48
N GLU A 112 -28.21 25.69 32.34
CA GLU A 112 -26.90 26.15 32.83
C GLU A 112 -26.42 27.43 32.11
N GLU A 113 -26.52 27.47 30.78
CA GLU A 113 -26.15 28.65 29.98
C GLU A 113 -27.02 29.86 30.30
N LEU A 114 -28.34 29.67 30.43
CA LEU A 114 -29.25 30.76 30.81
C LEU A 114 -28.93 31.29 32.21
N GLY A 115 -28.60 30.40 33.16
CA GLY A 115 -28.16 30.78 34.50
C GLY A 115 -26.85 31.58 34.49
N PHE A 116 -25.88 31.16 33.68
CA PHE A 116 -24.61 31.86 33.51
C PHE A 116 -24.79 33.25 32.90
N LEU A 117 -25.59 33.36 31.84
CA LEU A 117 -25.90 34.63 31.17
C LEU A 117 -26.67 35.59 32.10
N ALA A 118 -27.63 35.08 32.87
CA ALA A 118 -28.37 35.86 33.86
C ALA A 118 -27.44 36.44 34.94
N ASN A 119 -26.55 35.62 35.49
CA ASN A 119 -25.56 36.09 36.47
C ASN A 119 -24.58 37.10 35.87
N LYS A 120 -24.04 36.82 34.68
CA LYS A 120 -23.12 37.75 33.98
C LYS A 120 -23.75 39.13 33.74
N ASN A 121 -25.05 39.18 33.46
CA ASN A 121 -25.75 40.45 33.29
C ASN A 121 -25.95 41.21 34.63
N ASN A 122 -26.05 40.49 35.76
CA ASN A 122 -26.15 41.10 37.08
C ASN A 122 -24.83 41.73 37.56
N TYR A 123 -23.67 41.21 37.14
CA TYR A 123 -22.35 41.79 37.47
C TYR A 123 -21.90 42.94 36.56
N ARG A 124 -22.70 43.32 35.55
CA ARG A 124 -22.40 44.42 34.61
C ARG A 124 -23.22 45.69 34.89
N ARG A 125 -23.87 45.79 36.05
CA ARG A 125 -24.52 47.01 36.55
C ARG A 125 -23.74 47.63 37.69
#